data_AF-A0A7C6ANU6-F1
#
_entry.id   AF-A0A7C6ANU6-F1
#
_cell.length_a   1.000
_cell.length_b   1.000
_cell.length_c   1.000
_cell.angle_alpha   90.00
_cell.angle_beta   90.00
_cell.angle_gamma   90.00
#
_symmetry.space_group_name_H-M   'P 1'
#
loop_
_entity.id
_entity.type
_entity.pdbx_description
1 polymer ?
#
loop_
_entity_poly.entity_id
_entity_poly.type
_entity_poly.pdbx_seq_one_letter_code
_entity_poly.pdbx_strand_id
1 'polypeptide(L)'
;MKLLKTVLRRGARHPGATLTLLWNLPKLVRLHFRLLQDPRVPLGARLLFVAALIYVLSPLDFLPDFLAPLLGWADDLVILIAASSNLLASVPKEVFRQHLEALS
;
A
#
# COMPACT_ATOMS: atom_id res chain seq x y z
N MET A 1 -34.06 7.43 23.63
CA MET A 1 -33.79 6.21 22.84
C MET A 1 -33.81 6.45 21.32
N LYS A 2 -33.05 7.44 20.81
CA LYS A 2 -32.89 7.71 19.36
C LYS A 2 -31.43 7.67 18.87
N LEU A 3 -30.46 7.67 19.79
CA LEU A 3 -29.03 7.73 19.46
C LEU A 3 -28.42 6.36 19.10
N LEU A 4 -28.96 5.25 19.63
CA LEU A 4 -28.42 3.91 19.38
C LEU A 4 -28.72 3.41 17.95
N LYS A 5 -29.83 3.85 17.34
CA LYS A 5 -30.21 3.46 15.97
C LYS A 5 -29.35 4.14 14.90
N THR A 6 -28.72 5.28 15.21
CA THR A 6 -27.87 6.02 14.26
C THR A 6 -26.49 5.39 14.14
N VAL A 7 -25.95 4.83 15.23
CA VAL A 7 -24.64 4.16 15.22
C VAL A 7 -24.73 2.79 14.55
N LEU A 8 -25.81 2.03 14.82
CA LEU A 8 -26.01 0.69 14.24
C LEU A 8 -26.38 0.70 12.73
N ARG A 9 -26.75 1.85 12.16
CA ARG A 9 -27.02 1.99 10.72
C ARG A 9 -25.78 2.29 9.86
N ARG A 10 -24.62 2.60 10.45
CA ARG A 10 -23.39 2.90 9.70
C ARG A 10 -22.52 1.67 9.39
N GLY A 11 -22.69 0.57 10.11
CA GLY A 11 -21.87 -0.65 9.98
C GLY A 11 -22.34 -1.68 8.95
N ALA A 12 -23.48 -1.47 8.31
CA ALA A 12 -24.07 -2.41 7.35
C ALA A 12 -23.98 -1.88 5.91
N ARG A 13 -22.79 -1.45 5.46
CA ARG A 13 -22.55 -1.09 4.05
C ARG A 13 -21.60 -2.09 3.39
N HIS A 14 -22.19 -2.88 2.51
CA HIS A 14 -21.61 -3.75 1.48
C HIS A 14 -21.07 -5.13 1.89
N PRO A 15 -21.92 -6.17 1.88
CA PRO A 15 -21.51 -7.58 1.71
C PRO A 15 -20.81 -7.88 0.35
N GLY A 16 -20.38 -6.86 -0.39
CA GLY A 16 -19.56 -6.95 -1.61
C GLY A 16 -18.30 -6.08 -1.56
N ALA A 17 -17.92 -5.56 -0.38
CA ALA A 17 -16.79 -4.65 -0.19
C ALA A 17 -15.44 -5.22 -0.68
N THR A 18 -15.30 -6.54 -0.70
CA THR A 18 -14.09 -7.23 -1.19
C THR A 18 -13.92 -7.08 -2.71
N LEU A 19 -15.01 -7.08 -3.47
CA LEU A 19 -14.98 -6.92 -4.94
C LEU A 19 -14.75 -5.46 -5.34
N THR A 20 -15.31 -4.51 -4.59
CA THR A 20 -15.03 -3.08 -4.81
C THR A 20 -13.58 -2.73 -4.45
N LEU A 21 -12.96 -3.39 -3.46
CA LEU A 21 -11.52 -3.26 -3.20
C LEU A 21 -10.68 -3.71 -4.40
N LEU A 22 -10.99 -4.88 -4.97
CA LEU A 22 -10.34 -5.38 -6.19
C LEU A 22 -10.50 -4.42 -7.37
N TRP A 23 -11.70 -3.84 -7.55
CA TRP A 23 -11.96 -2.90 -8.65
C TRP A 23 -11.24 -1.55 -8.49
N ASN A 24 -10.87 -1.18 -7.26
CA ASN A 24 -10.12 0.03 -6.96
C ASN A 24 -8.59 -0.19 -6.90
N LEU A 25 -8.10 -1.42 -7.08
CA LEU A 25 -6.65 -1.71 -7.16
C LEU A 25 -5.90 -0.82 -8.16
N PRO A 26 -6.41 -0.56 -9.38
CA PRO A 26 -5.72 0.33 -10.32
C PRO A 26 -5.57 1.75 -9.78
N LYS A 27 -6.57 2.23 -9.01
CA LYS A 27 -6.53 3.54 -8.36
C LYS A 27 -5.49 3.56 -7.24
N LEU A 28 -5.38 2.48 -6.46
CA LEU A 28 -4.38 2.35 -5.40
C LEU A 28 -2.95 2.33 -5.96
N VAL A 29 -2.70 1.56 -7.03
CA VAL A 29 -1.40 1.55 -7.71
C VAL A 29 -1.07 2.93 -8.26
N ARG A 30 -2.04 3.59 -8.91
CA ARG A 30 -1.86 4.96 -9.44
C ARG A 30 -1.62 6.00 -8.35
N LEU A 31 -2.23 5.84 -7.16
CA LEU A 31 -1.96 6.66 -5.98
C LEU A 31 -0.50 6.54 -5.54
N HIS A 32 -0.01 5.32 -5.36
CA HIS A 32 1.38 5.07 -4.98
C HIS A 32 2.33 5.68 -6.00
N PHE A 33 2.04 5.51 -7.29
CA PHE A 33 2.87 6.07 -8.37
C PHE A 33 2.92 7.60 -8.33
N ARG A 34 1.79 8.28 -8.09
CA ARG A 34 1.76 9.74 -7.94
C ARG A 34 2.50 10.21 -6.70
N LEU A 35 2.37 9.52 -5.57
CA LEU A 35 3.12 9.83 -4.34
C LEU A 35 4.63 9.66 -4.54
N LEU A 36 5.07 8.64 -5.30
CA LEU A 36 6.49 8.48 -5.65
C LEU A 36 7.02 9.61 -6.55
N GLN A 37 6.16 10.33 -7.27
CA GLN A 37 6.55 11.48 -8.10
C GLN A 37 6.47 12.81 -7.33
N ASP A 38 5.71 12.87 -6.24
CA ASP A 38 5.52 14.12 -5.48
C ASP A 38 6.79 14.50 -4.69
N PRO A 39 7.42 15.67 -4.98
CA PRO A 39 8.65 16.11 -4.32
C PRO A 39 8.52 16.32 -2.81
N ARG A 40 7.30 16.38 -2.27
CA ARG A 40 7.04 16.50 -0.83
C ARG A 40 7.22 15.18 -0.08
N VAL A 41 7.30 14.05 -0.80
CA VAL A 41 7.60 12.74 -0.20
C VAL A 41 9.11 12.61 0.01
N PRO A 42 9.59 12.28 1.23
CA PRO A 42 11.00 12.13 1.51
C PRO A 42 11.69 11.13 0.57
N LEU A 43 12.84 11.52 0.03
CA LEU A 43 13.61 10.69 -0.91
C LEU A 43 13.94 9.31 -0.31
N GLY A 44 14.26 9.24 0.98
CA GLY A 44 14.55 7.98 1.67
C GLY A 44 13.37 7.01 1.66
N ALA A 45 12.15 7.48 1.91
CA ALA A 45 10.94 6.64 1.87
C ALA A 45 10.64 6.15 0.44
N ARG A 46 10.86 7.03 -0.55
CA ARG A 46 10.72 6.69 -1.97
C ARG A 46 11.73 5.63 -2.40
N LEU A 47 13.00 5.81 -2.04
CA LEU A 47 14.08 4.87 -2.36
C LEU A 47 13.85 3.51 -1.70
N LEU A 48 13.39 3.46 -0.44
CA LEU A 48 13.05 2.21 0.24
C LEU A 48 11.91 1.47 -0.46
N PHE A 49 10.85 2.17 -0.89
CA PHE A 49 9.76 1.55 -1.64
C PHE A 49 10.20 1.03 -3.01
N VAL A 50 10.98 1.82 -3.75
CA VAL A 50 11.52 1.39 -5.05
C VAL A 50 12.49 0.23 -4.89
N ALA A 51 13.35 0.23 -3.86
CA ALA A 51 14.26 -0.86 -3.55
C ALA A 51 13.49 -2.15 -3.19
N ALA A 52 12.44 -2.05 -2.38
CA ALA A 52 11.56 -3.18 -2.08
C ALA A 52 10.86 -3.71 -3.34
N LEU A 53 10.38 -2.82 -4.21
CA LEU A 53 9.74 -3.21 -5.46
C LEU A 53 10.72 -3.88 -6.42
N ILE A 54 11.94 -3.36 -6.54
CA ILE A 54 13.03 -3.99 -7.27
C ILE A 54 13.31 -5.35 -6.67
N TYR A 55 13.47 -5.45 -5.35
CA TYR A 55 13.74 -6.72 -4.67
C TYR A 55 12.67 -7.79 -4.98
N VAL A 56 11.37 -7.45 -4.90
CA VAL A 56 10.26 -8.38 -5.24
C VAL A 56 10.19 -8.73 -6.74
N LEU A 57 10.47 -7.77 -7.63
CA LEU A 57 10.40 -7.98 -9.09
C LEU A 57 11.71 -8.50 -9.69
N SER A 58 12.77 -8.51 -8.90
CA SER A 58 14.11 -8.81 -9.34
C SER A 58 14.28 -10.32 -9.41
N PRO A 59 14.67 -10.87 -10.58
CA PRO A 59 15.07 -12.26 -10.71
C PRO A 59 16.45 -12.53 -10.07
N LEU A 60 16.99 -11.60 -9.27
CA LEU A 60 18.26 -11.73 -8.55
C LEU A 60 18.14 -12.67 -7.33
N ASP A 61 17.63 -13.88 -7.54
CA ASP A 61 17.79 -15.02 -6.63
C ASP A 61 19.28 -15.46 -6.61
N PHE A 62 20.19 -14.51 -6.31
CA PHE A 62 21.63 -14.72 -6.14
C PHE A 62 21.95 -15.35 -4.78
N LEU A 63 20.94 -15.53 -3.92
CA LEU A 63 21.01 -16.49 -2.85
C LEU A 63 20.69 -17.84 -3.48
N PRO A 64 21.69 -18.68 -3.81
CA PRO A 64 21.44 -19.91 -4.54
C PRO A 64 20.37 -20.70 -3.80
N ASP A 65 19.37 -21.19 -4.54
CA ASP A 65 18.15 -21.90 -4.14
C ASP A 65 18.33 -23.00 -3.06
N PHE A 66 19.58 -23.34 -2.72
CA PHE A 66 20.00 -24.27 -1.70
C PHE A 66 19.90 -23.77 -0.24
N LEU A 67 19.86 -22.46 0.02
CA LEU A 67 19.99 -21.94 1.40
C LEU A 67 18.67 -21.49 2.08
N ALA A 68 17.63 -21.11 1.34
CA ALA A 68 16.44 -20.48 1.94
C ALA A 68 15.05 -20.82 1.34
N PRO A 69 14.73 -22.09 1.01
CA PRO A 69 13.47 -22.43 0.33
C PRO A 69 12.19 -22.19 1.14
N LEU A 70 12.26 -22.00 2.47
CA LEU A 70 11.08 -21.72 3.31
C LEU A 70 10.99 -20.26 3.81
N LEU A 71 12.07 -19.48 3.74
CA LEU A 71 12.14 -18.14 4.33
C LEU A 71 11.91 -17.00 3.32
N GLY A 72 12.19 -17.22 2.02
CA GLY A 72 12.14 -16.14 1.02
C GLY A 72 10.74 -15.54 0.80
N TRP A 73 9.68 -16.35 0.76
CA TRP A 73 8.37 -15.90 0.28
C TRP A 73 7.63 -15.01 1.27
N ALA A 74 7.80 -15.28 2.56
CA ALA A 74 7.19 -14.49 3.62
C ALA A 74 7.94 -13.16 3.81
N ASP A 75 9.27 -13.17 3.68
CA ASP A 75 10.11 -12.00 3.86
C ASP A 75 9.83 -10.94 2.78
N ASP A 76 9.70 -11.34 1.51
CA ASP A 76 9.41 -10.42 0.41
C ASP A 76 8.08 -9.66 0.61
N LEU A 77 7.06 -10.36 1.11
CA LEU A 77 5.75 -9.78 1.37
C LEU A 77 5.79 -8.81 2.56
N VAL A 78 6.52 -9.19 3.61
CA VAL A 78 6.72 -8.35 4.81
C VAL A 78 7.50 -7.08 4.45
N ILE A 79 8.56 -7.19 3.65
CA ILE A 79 9.36 -6.06 3.17
C ILE A 79 8.49 -5.12 2.32
N LEU A 80 7.69 -5.65 1.40
CA LEU A 80 6.81 -4.85 0.55
C LEU A 80 5.75 -4.11 1.39
N ILE A 81 5.13 -4.78 2.36
CA ILE A 81 4.15 -4.16 3.26
C ILE A 81 4.83 -3.08 4.11
N ALA A 82 5.98 -3.37 4.71
CA ALA A 82 6.70 -2.43 5.56
C ALA A 82 7.14 -1.18 4.78
N ALA A 83 7.67 -1.36 3.57
CA ALA A 83 8.06 -0.26 2.70
C ALA A 83 6.85 0.59 2.27
N SER A 84 5.71 -0.05 1.96
CA SER A 84 4.46 0.63 1.65
C SER A 84 3.95 1.44 2.84
N SER A 85 3.96 0.85 4.03
CA SER A 85 3.58 1.52 5.28
C SER A 85 4.48 2.70 5.58
N ASN A 86 5.79 2.56 5.40
CA ASN A 86 6.76 3.63 5.62
C ASN A 86 6.55 4.79 4.62
N LEU A 87 6.30 4.49 3.35
CA LEU A 87 5.98 5.48 2.32
C LEU A 87 4.72 6.27 2.69
N LEU A 88 3.64 5.58 3.04
CA LEU A 88 2.37 6.20 3.42
C LEU A 88 2.48 7.01 4.72
N ALA A 89 3.22 6.51 5.71
CA ALA A 89 3.46 7.21 6.97
C ALA A 89 4.33 8.47 6.79
N SER A 90 5.21 8.48 5.79
CA SER A 90 6.07 9.61 5.45
C SER A 90 5.36 10.70 4.66
N VAL A 91 4.17 10.42 4.10
CA VAL A 91 3.39 11.38 3.32
C VAL A 91 2.56 12.25 4.28
N PRO A 92 2.68 13.60 4.21
CA PRO A 92 1.81 14.48 4.97
C PRO A 92 0.34 14.21 4.64
N LYS A 93 -0.53 14.16 5.66
CA LYS A 93 -1.97 13.83 5.50
C LYS A 93 -2.68 14.70 4.46
N GLU A 94 -2.24 15.95 4.30
CA GLU A 94 -2.77 16.89 3.31
C GLU A 94 -2.47 16.45 1.87
N VAL A 95 -1.25 15.99 1.60
CA VAL A 95 -0.82 15.50 0.28
C VAL A 95 -1.57 14.20 -0.06
N PHE A 96 -1.74 13.33 0.92
CA PHE A 96 -2.49 12.08 0.75
C PHE A 96 -3.96 12.35 0.36
N ARG A 97 -4.62 13.29 1.05
CA ARG A 97 -6.00 13.69 0.72
C ARG A 97 -6.12 14.31 -0.67
N GLN A 98 -5.23 15.24 -1.02
CA GLN A 98 -5.22 15.86 -2.35
C GLN A 98 -5.14 14.83 -3.48
N HIS A 99 -4.30 13.81 -3.32
CA HIS A 99 -4.17 12.76 -4.31
C HIS A 99 -5.35 11.80 -4.35
N LEU A 100 -5.96 11.48 -3.20
CA LEU A 100 -7.18 10.67 -3.13
C LEU A 100 -8.36 11.37 -3.80
N GLU A 101 -8.55 12.66 -3.57
CA GLU A 101 -9.60 13.46 -4.21
C GLU A 101 -9.36 13.60 -5.72
N ALA A 102 -8.09 13.65 -6.15
CA ALA A 102 -7.72 13.61 -7.57
C ALA A 102 -7.87 12.22 -8.24
N LEU A 103 -8.31 11.19 -7.49
CA LEU A 103 -8.52 9.81 -7.93
C LEU A 103 -9.97 9.32 -7.75
N SER A 104 -10.80 10.01 -6.96
CA SER A 104 -12.22 9.73 -6.79
C SER A 104 -13.01 10.08 -8.04
#